data_AF-A0A0K0GNM4-F1
#
_entry.id   AF-A0A0K0GNM4-F1
#
_cell.length_a   1.000
_cell.length_b   1.000
_cell.length_c   1.000
_cell.angle_alpha   90.00
_cell.angle_beta   90.00
_cell.angle_gamma   90.00
#
_symmetry.space_group_name_H-M   'P 1'
#
loop_
_entity.id
_entity.type
_entity.pdbx_description
1 polymer ?
#
loop_
_entity_poly.entity_id
_entity_poly.type
_entity_poly.pdbx_seq_one_letter_code
_entity_poly.pdbx_strand_id
1 'polypeptide(L)'
;MAVFFLGGLALRRHGHFFALLVLSVAIDWAAVRLAGVSDVCITAAYAALPVAYGVLWYAGRAYHARVRPGAASPAIAWGLGTLAAVLSFLISNGAFYWWGGRYTDPHWPQYLQRAWQWGPLLVRTTALYLAVVLAAAWCVLRWRHARVVRQFSTPLALP
;
A
#
# COMPACT_ATOMS: atom_id res chain seq x y z
N MET A 1 -1.32 1.58 3.99
CA MET A 1 -0.54 1.86 2.75
C MET A 1 -0.42 0.65 1.83
N ALA A 2 0.23 -0.45 2.25
CA ALA A 2 0.45 -1.63 1.39
C ALA A 2 -0.82 -2.15 0.68
N VAL A 3 -1.93 -2.25 1.41
CA VAL A 3 -3.23 -2.70 0.88
C VAL A 3 -3.71 -1.85 -0.30
N PHE A 4 -3.53 -0.53 -0.25
CA PHE A 4 -3.94 0.36 -1.36
C PHE A 4 -3.08 0.16 -2.60
N PHE A 5 -1.76 -0.01 -2.44
CA PHE A 5 -0.89 -0.32 -3.57
C PHE A 5 -1.23 -1.69 -4.19
N LEU A 6 -1.36 -2.72 -3.35
CA LEU A 6 -1.72 -4.08 -3.78
C LEU A 6 -3.11 -4.13 -4.40
N GLY A 7 -4.08 -3.38 -3.87
CA GLY A 7 -5.41 -3.25 -4.46
C GLY A 7 -5.37 -2.57 -5.83
N GLY A 8 -4.54 -1.53 -5.99
CA GLY A 8 -4.27 -0.91 -7.28
C GLY A 8 -3.66 -1.89 -8.28
N LEU A 9 -2.73 -2.72 -7.81
CA LEU A 9 -2.06 -3.75 -8.58
C LEU A 9 -3.01 -4.89 -8.98
N ALA A 10 -3.88 -5.37 -8.08
CA ALA A 10 -4.68 -6.59 -8.29
C ALA A 10 -6.14 -6.32 -8.69
N LEU A 11 -6.84 -5.38 -8.04
CA LEU A 11 -8.28 -5.13 -8.22
C LEU A 11 -8.55 -4.09 -9.30
N ARG A 12 -7.73 -3.04 -9.37
CA ARG A 12 -7.67 -1.99 -10.40
C ARG A 12 -8.90 -1.07 -10.53
N ARG A 13 -10.11 -1.53 -10.20
CA ARG A 13 -11.36 -0.78 -10.32
C ARG A 13 -11.49 0.28 -9.23
N HIS A 14 -11.88 1.50 -9.60
CA HIS A 14 -12.08 2.62 -8.67
C HIS A 14 -13.08 2.32 -7.55
N GLY A 15 -14.11 1.50 -7.80
CA GLY A 15 -15.07 1.10 -6.77
C GLY A 15 -14.41 0.40 -5.57
N HIS A 16 -13.41 -0.45 -5.80
CA HIS A 16 -12.69 -1.12 -4.70
C HIS A 16 -11.79 -0.14 -3.92
N PHE A 17 -11.27 0.89 -4.59
CA PHE A 17 -10.53 1.95 -3.91
C PHE A 17 -11.43 2.70 -2.93
N PHE A 18 -12.62 3.12 -3.38
CA PHE A 18 -13.60 3.77 -2.52
C PHE A 18 -14.08 2.87 -1.39
N ALA A 19 -14.34 1.58 -1.67
CA ALA A 19 -14.72 0.62 -0.64
C ALA A 19 -13.63 0.47 0.44
N LEU A 20 -12.35 0.37 0.04
CA LEU A 20 -11.23 0.30 0.99
C LEU A 20 -11.03 1.61 1.78
N LEU A 21 -11.27 2.77 1.15
CA LEU A 21 -11.27 4.05 1.84
C LEU A 21 -12.35 4.11 2.92
N VAL A 22 -13.60 3.82 2.56
CA VAL A 22 -14.72 3.77 3.51
C VAL A 22 -14.45 2.78 4.63
N LEU A 23 -13.93 1.60 4.29
CA LEU A 23 -13.54 0.59 5.28
C LEU A 23 -12.46 1.12 6.23
N SER A 24 -11.44 1.82 5.74
CA SER A 24 -10.41 2.42 6.62
C SER A 24 -10.99 3.45 7.58
N VAL A 25 -11.92 4.29 7.13
CA VAL A 25 -12.60 5.27 7.99
C VAL A 25 -13.47 4.57 9.02
N ALA A 26 -14.18 3.52 8.63
CA ALA A 26 -15.00 2.73 9.55
C ALA A 26 -14.17 2.03 10.63
N ILE A 27 -12.98 1.53 10.27
CA ILE A 27 -12.03 0.93 11.22
C ILE A 27 -11.54 2.00 12.21
N ASP A 28 -11.12 3.17 11.73
CA ASP A 28 -10.65 4.25 12.60
C ASP A 28 -11.76 4.74 13.54
N TRP A 29 -12.99 4.88 13.04
CA TRP A 29 -14.15 5.21 13.85
C TRP A 29 -14.41 4.16 14.94
N ALA A 30 -14.39 2.88 14.58
CA ALA A 30 -14.58 1.79 15.53
C ALA A 30 -13.46 1.75 16.59
N ALA A 31 -12.21 2.01 16.19
CA ALA A 31 -11.08 2.06 17.12
C ALA A 31 -11.26 3.17 18.17
N VAL A 32 -11.68 4.37 17.74
CA VAL A 32 -11.91 5.49 18.65
C VAL A 32 -13.14 5.25 19.53
N ARG A 33 -14.25 4.79 18.95
CA ARG A 33 -15.54 4.71 19.66
C ARG A 33 -15.73 3.46 20.49
N LEU A 34 -15.19 2.33 20.04
CA LEU A 34 -15.41 1.01 20.66
C LEU A 34 -14.17 0.51 21.42
N ALA A 35 -12.96 0.84 20.97
CA ALA A 35 -11.72 0.38 21.58
C ALA A 35 -11.00 1.45 22.43
N GLY A 36 -11.57 2.66 22.54
CA GLY A 36 -11.02 3.75 23.36
C GLY A 36 -9.69 4.31 22.86
N VAL A 37 -9.37 4.14 21.57
CA VAL A 37 -8.18 4.72 20.96
C VAL A 37 -8.32 6.25 20.89
N SER A 38 -7.22 6.96 21.18
CA SER A 38 -7.21 8.42 21.12
C SER A 38 -7.53 8.95 19.72
N ASP A 39 -8.34 10.01 19.66
CA ASP A 39 -8.74 10.72 18.44
C ASP A 39 -7.72 11.76 17.98
N VAL A 40 -6.50 11.77 18.54
CA VAL A 40 -5.45 12.76 18.24
C VAL A 40 -5.16 12.86 16.73
N CYS A 41 -5.24 11.74 16.01
CA CYS A 41 -5.01 11.69 14.56
C CYS A 41 -6.20 12.18 13.72
N ILE A 42 -7.39 12.29 14.32
CA ILE A 42 -8.60 12.75 13.65
C ILE A 42 -8.62 14.27 13.71
N THR A 43 -8.27 14.90 12.59
CA THR A 43 -8.18 16.35 12.41
C THR A 43 -8.67 16.73 11.01
N ALA A 44 -8.73 18.02 10.69
CA ALA A 44 -9.05 18.47 9.34
C ALA A 44 -8.11 17.87 8.27
N ALA A 45 -6.85 17.59 8.63
CA ALA A 45 -5.87 16.96 7.76
C ALA A 45 -6.22 15.52 7.34
N TYR A 46 -7.16 14.86 8.04
CA TYR A 46 -7.62 13.52 7.68
C TYR A 46 -8.23 13.49 6.25
N ALA A 47 -8.74 14.63 5.77
CA ALA A 47 -9.21 14.80 4.39
C ALA A 47 -8.10 14.64 3.32
N ALA A 48 -6.81 14.63 3.69
CA ALA A 48 -5.70 14.36 2.78
C ALA A 48 -5.44 12.86 2.56
N LEU A 49 -6.00 11.97 3.38
CA LEU A 49 -5.80 10.52 3.26
C LEU A 49 -6.27 9.92 1.92
N PRO A 50 -7.40 10.35 1.33
CA PRO A 50 -7.78 9.92 -0.02
C PRO A 50 -6.70 10.20 -1.06
N VAL A 51 -6.01 11.35 -0.95
CA VAL A 51 -4.91 11.70 -1.86
C VAL A 51 -3.69 10.82 -1.60
N ALA A 52 -3.30 10.66 -0.33
CA ALA A 52 -2.17 9.82 0.07
C ALA A 52 -2.35 8.35 -0.38
N TYR A 53 -3.52 7.77 -0.12
CA TYR A 53 -3.86 6.41 -0.55
C TYR A 53 -4.10 6.30 -2.05
N GLY A 54 -4.56 7.39 -2.68
CA GLY A 54 -4.64 7.52 -4.12
C GLY A 54 -3.28 7.30 -4.77
N VAL A 55 -2.23 7.99 -4.33
CA VAL A 55 -0.88 7.81 -4.88
C VAL A 55 -0.47 6.34 -4.93
N LEU A 56 -0.71 5.59 -3.84
CA LEU A 56 -0.45 4.15 -3.78
C LEU A 56 -1.29 3.35 -4.78
N TRP A 57 -2.60 3.59 -4.81
CA TRP A 57 -3.53 2.88 -5.68
C TRP A 57 -3.20 3.09 -7.16
N TYR A 58 -3.01 4.34 -7.56
CA TYR A 58 -2.74 4.69 -8.95
C TYR A 58 -1.33 4.25 -9.38
N ALA A 59 -0.33 4.24 -8.48
CA ALA A 59 0.98 3.65 -8.76
C ALA A 59 0.89 2.14 -9.03
N GLY A 60 0.17 1.39 -8.18
CA GLY A 60 -0.05 -0.04 -8.38
C GLY A 60 -0.80 -0.34 -9.69
N ARG A 61 -1.83 0.46 -10.00
CA ARG A 61 -2.60 0.32 -11.25
C ARG A 61 -1.78 0.65 -12.49
N ALA A 62 -0.98 1.71 -12.43
CA ALA A 62 -0.10 2.11 -13.53
C ALA A 62 0.97 1.03 -13.80
N TYR A 63 1.51 0.41 -12.76
CA TYR A 63 2.44 -0.70 -12.92
C TYR A 63 1.79 -1.93 -13.53
N HIS A 64 0.59 -2.32 -13.08
CA HIS A 64 -0.15 -3.42 -13.70
C HIS A 64 -0.36 -3.21 -15.20
N ALA A 65 -0.61 -1.98 -15.66
CA ALA A 65 -0.82 -1.71 -17.09
C ALA A 65 0.45 -1.93 -17.95
N ARG A 66 1.64 -1.91 -17.34
CA ARG A 66 2.94 -1.99 -18.03
C ARG A 66 3.72 -3.26 -17.70
N VAL A 67 3.23 -4.07 -16.77
CA VAL A 67 3.94 -5.24 -16.27
C VAL A 67 4.07 -6.30 -17.37
N ARG A 68 5.29 -6.82 -17.53
CA ARG A 68 5.56 -7.99 -18.37
C ARG A 68 5.82 -9.21 -17.48
N PRO A 69 5.35 -10.41 -17.84
CA PRO A 69 5.66 -11.63 -17.10
C PRO A 69 7.18 -11.83 -17.06
N GLY A 70 7.76 -11.90 -15.86
CA GLY A 70 9.20 -12.07 -15.71
C GLY A 70 9.64 -12.08 -14.25
N ALA A 71 10.83 -12.65 -13.99
CA ALA A 71 11.38 -12.79 -12.64
C ALA A 71 11.64 -11.46 -11.92
N ALA A 72 11.87 -10.39 -12.67
CA ALA A 72 12.08 -9.05 -12.12
C ALA A 72 10.78 -8.34 -11.72
N SER A 73 9.61 -8.80 -12.20
CA SER A 73 8.33 -8.12 -11.95
C SER A 73 8.02 -7.89 -10.47
N PRO A 74 8.10 -8.89 -9.56
CA PRO A 74 7.83 -8.66 -8.15
C PRO A 74 8.81 -7.66 -7.51
N ALA A 75 10.09 -7.66 -7.92
CA ALA A 75 11.08 -6.72 -7.41
C ALA A 75 10.78 -5.27 -7.84
N ILE A 76 10.36 -5.06 -9.10
CA ILE A 76 9.98 -3.74 -9.60
C ILE A 76 8.71 -3.25 -8.91
N ALA A 77 7.71 -4.13 -8.75
CA ALA A 77 6.48 -3.82 -8.02
C ALA A 77 6.77 -3.39 -6.57
N TRP A 78 7.69 -4.10 -5.90
CA TRP A 78 8.13 -3.78 -4.55
C TRP A 78 8.83 -2.42 -4.48
N GLY A 79 9.75 -2.13 -5.41
CA GLY A 79 10.44 -0.85 -5.48
C GLY A 79 9.49 0.32 -5.70
N LEU A 80 8.58 0.19 -6.68
CA LEU A 80 7.58 1.22 -6.95
C LEU A 80 6.61 1.42 -5.78
N GLY A 81 6.16 0.34 -5.15
CA GLY A 81 5.27 0.42 -3.99
C GLY A 81 5.94 1.07 -2.78
N THR A 82 7.25 0.85 -2.60
CA THR A 82 8.04 1.51 -1.56
C THR A 82 8.19 3.01 -1.83
N LEU A 83 8.46 3.41 -3.07
CA LEU A 83 8.50 4.82 -3.47
C LEU A 83 7.13 5.50 -3.32
N ALA A 84 6.06 4.83 -3.71
CA ALA A 84 4.69 5.33 -3.52
C ALA A 84 4.34 5.46 -2.03
N ALA A 85 4.88 4.59 -1.16
CA ALA A 85 4.72 4.69 0.28
C ALA A 85 5.42 5.92 0.86
N VAL A 86 6.61 6.27 0.36
CA VAL A 86 7.30 7.52 0.73
C VAL A 86 6.43 8.73 0.38
N LEU A 87 5.92 8.79 -0.84
CA LEU A 87 5.05 9.90 -1.27
C LEU A 87 3.75 9.95 -0.46
N SER A 88 3.11 8.81 -0.25
CA SER A 88 1.90 8.71 0.58
C SER A 88 2.17 9.20 2.01
N PHE A 89 3.30 8.81 2.60
CA PHE A 89 3.70 9.26 3.93
C PHE A 89 3.89 10.77 3.98
N LEU A 90 4.64 11.35 3.02
CA LEU A 90 4.89 12.79 2.98
C LEU A 90 3.59 13.59 2.84
N ILE A 91 2.63 13.11 2.03
CA ILE A 91 1.32 13.76 1.88
C ILE A 91 0.54 13.72 3.21
N SER A 92 0.41 12.54 3.83
CA SER A 92 -0.37 12.40 5.06
C SER A 92 0.29 13.10 6.26
N ASN A 93 1.61 12.94 6.41
CA ASN A 93 2.37 13.52 7.52
C ASN A 93 2.49 15.04 7.35
N GLY A 94 2.74 15.51 6.13
CA GLY A 94 2.75 16.94 5.81
C GLY A 94 1.41 17.59 6.11
N ALA A 95 0.31 17.01 5.62
CA ALA A 95 -1.03 17.53 5.91
C ALA A 95 -1.32 17.57 7.42
N PHE A 96 -0.99 16.50 8.15
CA PHE A 96 -1.20 16.46 9.60
C PHE A 96 -0.36 17.51 10.34
N TYR A 97 0.89 17.71 9.93
CA TYR A 97 1.79 18.67 10.56
C TYR A 97 1.36 20.12 10.32
N TRP A 98 1.08 20.48 9.07
CA TRP A 98 0.80 21.87 8.68
C TRP A 98 -0.67 22.26 8.86
N TRP A 99 -1.61 21.34 8.65
CA TRP A 99 -3.06 21.61 8.67
C TRP A 99 -3.83 20.87 9.76
N GLY A 100 -3.18 19.99 10.53
CA GLY A 100 -3.85 19.20 11.57
C GLY A 100 -4.16 19.98 12.85
N GLY A 101 -3.62 21.19 13.03
CA GLY A 101 -3.87 22.03 14.20
C GLY A 101 -3.31 21.50 15.52
N ARG A 102 -2.42 20.49 15.47
CA ARG A 102 -1.77 19.88 16.64
C ARG A 102 -0.43 20.52 17.00
N TYR A 103 0.09 21.40 16.14
CA TYR A 103 1.33 22.14 16.32
C TYR A 103 1.03 23.62 16.34
N THR A 104 1.42 24.30 17.42
CA THR A 104 1.13 25.73 17.63
C THR A 104 2.02 26.64 16.78
N ASP A 105 3.26 26.23 16.52
CA ASP A 105 4.24 26.96 15.71
C ASP A 105 4.92 26.01 14.71
N PRO A 106 4.25 25.64 13.60
CA PRO A 106 4.79 24.69 12.64
C PRO A 106 5.91 25.34 11.80
N HIS A 107 7.13 24.78 11.91
CA HIS A 107 8.29 25.22 11.13
C HIS A 107 9.04 24.05 10.46
N TRP A 108 9.87 24.34 9.47
CA TRP A 108 10.55 23.34 8.63
C TRP A 108 11.50 22.39 9.38
N PRO A 109 12.41 22.87 10.27
CA PRO A 109 13.28 21.97 11.02
C PRO A 109 12.54 20.91 11.85
N GLN A 110 11.47 21.30 12.55
CA GLN A 110 10.66 20.35 13.33
C GLN A 110 9.88 19.40 12.42
N TYR A 111 9.38 19.87 11.27
CA TYR A 111 8.75 18.99 10.28
C TYR A 111 9.72 17.91 9.80
N LEU A 112 10.94 18.27 9.40
CA LEU A 112 11.94 17.33 8.91
C LEU A 112 12.33 16.32 9.99
N GLN A 113 12.50 16.76 11.23
CA GLN A 113 12.78 15.87 12.36
C GLN A 113 11.67 14.84 12.56
N ARG A 114 10.40 15.26 12.50
CA ARG A 114 9.26 14.34 12.64
C ARG A 114 9.07 13.43 11.43
N ALA A 115 9.26 13.96 10.24
CA ALA A 115 9.23 13.18 9.01
C ALA A 115 10.31 12.08 9.05
N TRP A 116 11.49 12.40 9.58
CA TRP A 116 12.58 11.43 9.76
C TRP A 116 12.31 10.44 10.90
N GLN A 117 11.64 10.86 11.97
CA GLN A 117 11.27 9.98 13.07
C GLN A 117 10.26 8.89 12.64
N TRP A 118 9.25 9.27 11.86
CA TRP A 118 8.12 8.37 11.52
C TRP A 118 8.23 7.73 10.14
N GLY A 119 8.84 8.43 9.18
CA GLY A 119 8.93 8.00 7.78
C GLY A 119 9.59 6.64 7.59
N PRO A 120 10.80 6.40 8.13
CA PRO A 120 11.48 5.11 7.97
C PRO A 120 10.66 3.94 8.50
N LEU A 121 9.98 4.11 9.65
CA LEU A 121 9.16 3.07 10.24
C LEU A 121 7.95 2.74 9.35
N LEU A 122 7.20 3.75 8.91
CA LEU A 122 5.99 3.58 8.10
C LEU A 122 6.28 3.01 6.70
N VAL A 123 7.35 3.51 6.07
CA VAL A 123 7.79 3.04 4.74
C VAL A 123 8.33 1.61 4.84
N ARG A 124 9.16 1.30 5.85
CA ARG A 124 9.69 -0.05 6.07
C ARG A 124 8.58 -1.06 6.31
N THR A 125 7.62 -0.74 7.19
CA THR A 125 6.48 -1.63 7.45
C THR A 125 5.71 -1.90 6.16
N THR A 126 5.46 -0.87 5.36
CA THR A 126 4.81 -1.03 4.05
C THR A 126 5.62 -1.92 3.11
N ALA A 127 6.93 -1.66 2.97
CA ALA A 127 7.83 -2.43 2.13
C ALA A 127 7.89 -3.92 2.53
N LEU A 128 7.87 -4.22 3.84
CA LEU A 128 7.84 -5.59 4.34
C LEU A 128 6.54 -6.31 3.97
N TYR A 129 5.38 -5.67 4.18
CA TYR A 129 4.09 -6.25 3.75
C TYR A 129 4.06 -6.50 2.24
N LEU A 130 4.57 -5.57 1.43
CA LEU A 130 4.67 -5.76 -0.02
C LEU A 130 5.58 -6.93 -0.36
N ALA A 131 6.76 -7.04 0.26
CA ALA A 131 7.71 -8.12 0.00
C ALA A 131 7.07 -9.49 0.29
N VAL A 132 6.41 -9.64 1.44
CA VAL A 132 5.73 -10.89 1.83
C VAL A 132 4.64 -11.26 0.82
N VAL A 133 3.74 -10.33 0.49
CA VAL A 133 2.62 -10.62 -0.42
C VAL A 133 3.11 -10.91 -1.84
N LEU A 134 4.07 -10.14 -2.35
CA LEU A 134 4.61 -10.33 -3.70
C LEU A 134 5.40 -11.64 -3.82
N ALA A 135 6.20 -11.99 -2.80
CA ALA A 135 6.91 -13.27 -2.76
C ALA A 135 5.94 -14.45 -2.69
N ALA A 136 4.91 -14.37 -1.85
CA ALA A 136 3.87 -15.40 -1.76
C ALA A 136 3.14 -15.57 -3.10
N ALA A 137 2.71 -14.47 -3.73
CA ALA A 137 2.06 -14.50 -5.04
C ALA A 137 2.97 -15.12 -6.11
N TRP A 138 4.26 -14.75 -6.12
CA TRP A 138 5.25 -15.31 -7.04
C TRP A 138 5.42 -16.82 -6.87
N CYS A 139 5.55 -17.31 -5.62
CA CYS A 139 5.64 -18.73 -5.32
C CYS A 139 4.41 -19.51 -5.78
N VAL A 140 3.20 -18.97 -5.52
CA VAL A 140 1.94 -19.59 -5.96
C VAL A 140 1.88 -19.67 -7.49
N LEU A 141 2.21 -18.59 -8.20
CA LEU A 141 2.20 -18.58 -9.67
C LEU A 141 3.21 -19.56 -10.27
N ARG A 142 4.44 -19.62 -9.72
CA ARG A 142 5.45 -20.60 -10.14
C ARG A 142 5.02 -22.03 -9.89
N TRP A 143 4.44 -22.31 -8.72
CA TRP A 143 3.97 -23.66 -8.38
C TRP A 143 2.84 -24.12 -9.32
N ARG A 144 1.89 -23.23 -9.64
CA ARG A 144 0.83 -23.51 -10.61
C ARG A 144 1.40 -23.79 -12.00
N HIS A 145 2.36 -22.98 -12.47
CA HIS A 145 3.00 -23.19 -13.76
C HIS A 145 3.74 -24.55 -13.83
N ALA A 146 4.48 -24.91 -12.78
CA ALA A 146 5.16 -26.20 -12.70
C ALA A 146 4.19 -27.40 -12.71
N ARG A 147 3.03 -27.29 -12.05
CA ARG A 147 2.01 -28.35 -12.06
C ARG A 147 1.35 -28.52 -13.42
N VAL A 148 1.01 -27.42 -14.09
CA VAL A 148 0.42 -27.46 -15.44
C VAL A 148 1.38 -28.13 -16.43
N VAL A 149 2.67 -27.73 -16.41
CA VAL A 149 3.68 -28.36 -17.29
C VAL A 149 3.82 -29.86 -17.03
N ARG A 150 3.79 -30.31 -15.76
CA ARG A 150 3.82 -31.73 -15.41
C ARG A 150 2.60 -32.51 -15.90
N GLN A 151 1.40 -31.94 -15.83
CA GLN A 151 0.18 -32.60 -16.33
C GLN A 151 0.22 -32.84 -17.84
N PHE A 152 0.80 -31.92 -18.62
CA PHE A 152 0.91 -32.08 -20.07
C PHE A 152 2.09 -32.95 -20.53
N SER A 153 3.01 -33.30 -19.64
CA SER A 153 4.17 -34.17 -19.93
C SER A 153 3.97 -35.61 -19.47
N THR A 154 2.77 -35.97 -18.98
CA THR A 154 2.41 -37.37 -18.73
C THR A 154 2.06 -38.01 -20.10
N PRO A 155 2.82 -39.01 -20.59
CA PRO A 155 2.55 -39.57 -21.91
C PRO A 155 1.15 -40.20 -21.93
N LEU A 156 0.38 -39.91 -22.99
CA LEU A 156 -0.80 -40.69 -23.37
C LEU A 156 -0.33 -42.13 -23.55
N ALA A 157 -0.54 -42.96 -22.52
CA ALA A 157 -0.51 -44.40 -22.68
C ALA A 157 -1.68 -44.74 -23.61
N LEU A 158 -1.39 -44.83 -24.90
CA LEU A 158 -2.32 -45.36 -25.88
C LEU A 158 -2.48 -46.87 -25.59
N PRO A 159 -3.74 -47.36 -25.49
CA PRO A 159 -4.01 -48.79 -25.31
C PRO A 159 -3.65 -49.61 -26.55
#